data_AF-A0A484YWW3-F1
#
_entry.id   AF-A0A484YWW3-F1
#
_cell.length_a   1.000
_cell.length_b   1.000
_cell.length_c   1.000
_cell.angle_alpha   90.00
_cell.angle_beta   90.00
_cell.angle_gamma   90.00
#
_symmetry.space_group_name_H-M   'P 1'
#
loop_
_entity.id
_entity.type
_entity.pdbx_description
1 polymer ?
#
loop_
_entity_poly.entity_id
_entity_poly.type
_entity_poly.pdbx_seq_one_letter_code
_entity_poly.pdbx_strand_id
1 'polypeptide(L)'
;MKKGQWAAYDAVHDVRQLIWKALLGWEPDPQAHEIQYAGGMLLDLNRHELYYQFDFTAKYEITEEDTRQQDDLDALPDLKTLSIDVDFIEPGSGPDGNIEHHTEITFQD
;
A
#
# COMPACT_ATOMS: atom_id res chain seq x y z
N MET A 1 -38.58 28.49 9.94
CA MET A 1 -37.64 27.37 9.68
C MET A 1 -36.60 27.68 8.59
N LYS A 2 -36.89 28.46 7.53
CA LYS A 2 -36.01 28.61 6.34
C LYS A 2 -34.72 29.45 6.46
N LYS A 3 -34.47 30.30 7.47
CA LYS A 3 -33.26 31.17 7.47
C LYS A 3 -32.05 30.57 8.18
N GLY A 4 -32.24 29.88 9.31
CA GLY A 4 -31.12 29.31 10.09
C GLY A 4 -30.41 28.15 9.40
N GLN A 5 -31.14 27.32 8.65
CA GLN A 5 -30.54 26.21 7.91
C GLN A 5 -29.61 26.71 6.78
N TRP A 6 -29.98 27.78 6.09
CA TRP A 6 -29.18 28.32 4.98
C TRP A 6 -27.86 28.91 5.46
N ALA A 7 -27.87 29.65 6.58
CA ALA A 7 -26.65 30.18 7.18
C ALA A 7 -25.68 29.08 7.65
N ALA A 8 -26.21 27.95 8.15
CA ALA A 8 -25.37 26.82 8.56
C ALA A 8 -24.75 26.09 7.36
N TYR A 9 -25.51 25.94 6.26
CA TYR A 9 -24.98 25.37 5.01
C TYR A 9 -23.90 26.27 4.38
N ASP A 10 -24.08 27.60 4.39
CA ASP A 10 -23.08 28.54 3.89
C ASP A 10 -21.78 28.44 4.70
N ALA A 11 -21.88 28.36 6.04
CA ALA A 11 -20.71 28.19 6.90
C ALA A 11 -19.94 26.88 6.62
N VAL A 12 -20.64 25.76 6.40
CA VAL A 12 -20.00 24.49 6.01
C VAL A 12 -19.33 24.62 4.65
N HIS A 13 -19.95 25.33 3.70
CA HIS A 13 -19.34 25.57 2.39
C HIS A 13 -18.04 26.37 2.51
N ASP A 14 -18.03 27.44 3.31
CA ASP A 14 -16.87 28.30 3.52
C ASP A 14 -15.73 27.55 4.22
N VAL A 15 -16.02 26.80 5.28
CA VAL A 15 -15.04 25.96 5.97
C VAL A 15 -14.46 24.91 5.02
N ARG A 16 -15.30 24.26 4.22
CA ARG A 16 -14.86 23.29 3.22
C ARG A 16 -13.88 23.91 2.22
N GLN A 17 -14.16 25.13 1.73
CA GLN A 17 -13.26 25.81 0.80
C GLN A 17 -11.88 26.08 1.42
N LEU A 18 -11.83 26.45 2.70
CA LEU A 18 -10.58 26.66 3.42
C LEU A 18 -9.81 25.34 3.62
N ILE A 19 -10.50 24.26 4.00
CA ILE A 19 -9.89 22.94 4.16
C ILE A 19 -9.35 22.44 2.81
N TRP A 20 -10.12 22.60 1.73
CA TRP A 20 -9.69 22.20 0.39
C TRP A 20 -8.43 22.92 -0.05
N LYS A 21 -8.36 24.25 0.16
CA LYS A 21 -7.16 25.03 -0.12
C LYS A 21 -5.95 24.61 0.70
N ALA A 22 -6.16 24.12 1.91
CA ALA A 22 -5.09 23.67 2.79
C ALA A 22 -4.58 22.26 2.44
N LEU A 23 -5.46 21.38 1.95
CA LEU A 23 -5.15 19.95 1.83
C LEU A 23 -5.02 19.44 0.39
N LEU A 24 -5.85 19.88 -0.55
CA LEU A 24 -5.91 19.24 -1.87
C LEU A 24 -4.66 19.50 -2.70
N GLY A 25 -4.10 18.43 -3.27
CA GLY A 25 -2.86 18.49 -4.05
C GLY A 25 -1.59 18.55 -3.20
N TRP A 26 -1.70 18.51 -1.87
CA TRP A 26 -0.54 18.41 -1.00
C TRP A 26 -0.07 16.95 -0.91
N GLU A 27 1.23 16.73 -1.14
CA GLU A 27 1.94 15.47 -0.90
C GLU A 27 2.71 15.61 0.42
N PRO A 28 2.17 15.08 1.54
CA PRO A 28 2.75 15.29 2.86
C PRO A 28 3.98 14.42 3.14
N ASP A 29 4.14 13.31 2.40
CA ASP A 29 5.17 12.30 2.61
C ASP A 29 5.70 11.78 1.27
N PRO A 30 6.99 11.41 1.12
CA PRO A 30 7.54 10.87 -0.12
C PRO A 30 6.87 9.59 -0.64
N GLN A 31 6.31 8.76 0.23
CA GLN A 31 5.58 7.53 -0.11
C GLN A 31 4.07 7.77 -0.27
N ALA A 32 3.59 8.97 0.09
CA ALA A 32 2.20 9.35 -0.05
C ALA A 32 1.97 10.20 -1.30
N HIS A 33 0.98 9.81 -2.10
CA HIS A 33 0.47 10.65 -3.17
C HIS A 33 -0.36 11.82 -2.62
N GLU A 34 -0.74 12.71 -3.54
CA GLU A 34 -1.58 13.86 -3.27
C GLU A 34 -2.84 13.51 -2.44
N ILE A 35 -3.17 14.37 -1.48
CA ILE A 35 -4.43 14.28 -0.75
C ILE A 35 -5.58 14.66 -1.69
N GLN A 36 -6.60 13.80 -1.72
CA GLN A 36 -7.81 13.93 -2.53
C GLN A 36 -9.06 13.99 -1.65
N TYR A 37 -10.10 14.69 -2.12
CA TYR A 37 -11.39 14.72 -1.46
C TYR A 37 -12.16 13.44 -1.74
N ALA A 38 -12.48 12.67 -0.70
CA ALA A 38 -13.17 11.38 -0.81
C ALA A 38 -14.68 11.49 -0.59
N GLY A 39 -15.15 12.63 -0.07
CA GLY A 39 -16.58 12.88 0.12
C GLY A 39 -16.86 13.59 1.43
N GLY A 40 -18.13 13.60 1.80
CA GLY A 40 -18.57 14.15 3.06
C GLY A 40 -20.02 13.85 3.33
N MET A 41 -20.39 13.84 4.60
CA MET A 41 -21.72 13.46 5.04
C MET A 41 -22.19 14.39 6.16
N LEU A 42 -23.47 14.77 6.08
CA LEU A 42 -24.17 15.39 7.19
C LEU A 42 -24.45 14.34 8.26
N LEU A 43 -23.87 14.50 9.44
CA LEU A 43 -24.05 13.57 10.56
C LEU A 43 -25.30 13.94 11.37
N ASP A 44 -25.43 15.21 11.75
CA ASP A 44 -26.59 15.72 12.47
C ASP A 44 -26.79 17.22 12.22
N LEU A 45 -28.04 17.68 12.29
CA LEU A 45 -28.41 19.08 12.22
C LEU A 45 -29.53 19.37 13.22
N ASN A 46 -29.22 20.17 14.23
CA ASN A 46 -30.19 20.67 15.19
C ASN A 46 -30.29 22.21 15.12
N ARG A 47 -31.07 22.82 16.02
CA ARG A 47 -31.33 24.27 15.99
C ARG A 47 -30.12 25.12 16.39
N HIS A 48 -29.09 24.54 17.00
CA HIS A 48 -27.93 25.23 17.53
C HIS A 48 -26.63 24.80 16.84
N GLU A 49 -26.55 23.57 16.35
CA GLU A 49 -25.31 22.96 15.85
C GLU A 49 -25.54 22.15 14.58
N LEU A 50 -24.49 22.08 13.77
CA LEU A 50 -24.39 21.33 12.53
C LEU A 50 -23.12 20.48 12.57
N TYR A 51 -23.29 19.17 12.50
CA TYR A 51 -22.20 18.19 12.46
C TYR A 51 -22.05 17.67 11.04
N TYR A 52 -20.93 18.01 10.41
CA TYR A 52 -20.59 17.59 9.05
C TYR A 52 -19.20 16.95 9.03
N GLN A 53 -19.10 15.78 8.39
CA GLN A 53 -17.83 15.08 8.19
C GLN A 53 -17.32 15.34 6.77
N PHE A 54 -16.03 15.64 6.66
CA PHE A 54 -15.31 15.68 5.39
C PHE A 54 -14.29 14.56 5.37
N ASP A 55 -14.31 13.76 4.31
CA ASP A 55 -13.39 12.65 4.12
C ASP A 55 -12.33 13.03 3.09
N PHE A 56 -11.07 12.77 3.45
CA PHE A 56 -9.91 12.95 2.60
C PHE A 56 -9.10 11.67 2.61
N THR A 57 -8.52 11.33 1.47
CA THR A 57 -7.67 10.15 1.31
C THR A 57 -6.39 10.54 0.58
N ALA A 58 -5.31 9.84 0.89
CA ALA A 58 -4.09 9.83 0.10
C ALA A 58 -3.77 8.36 -0.22
N LYS A 59 -3.24 8.10 -1.42
CA LYS A 59 -2.71 6.77 -1.71
C LYS A 59 -1.34 6.67 -1.06
N TYR A 60 -1.06 5.54 -0.45
CA TYR A 60 0.24 5.21 0.11
C TYR A 60 0.85 4.07 -0.69
N GLU A 61 2.10 4.24 -1.14
CA GLU A 61 2.83 3.19 -1.82
C GLU A 61 3.51 2.29 -0.78
N ILE A 62 3.22 1.00 -0.85
CA ILE A 62 3.88 -0.03 -0.03
C ILE A 62 5.00 -0.62 -0.87
N THR A 63 6.21 -0.54 -0.35
CA THR A 63 7.43 -1.03 -1.01
C THR A 63 7.90 -2.33 -0.37
N GLU A 64 8.93 -2.95 -0.96
CA GLU A 64 9.53 -4.17 -0.39
C GLU A 64 10.07 -3.92 1.03
N GLU A 65 10.62 -2.73 1.31
CA GLU A 65 11.14 -2.31 2.62
C GLU A 65 10.07 -2.31 3.72
N ASP A 66 8.79 -2.19 3.36
CA ASP A 66 7.66 -2.24 4.30
C ASP A 66 7.22 -3.68 4.63
N THR A 67 7.85 -4.68 4.00
CA THR A 67 7.47 -6.08 4.12
C THR A 67 8.45 -6.88 4.98
N ARG A 68 7.89 -7.72 5.87
CA ARG A 68 8.65 -8.75 6.62
C ARG A 68 9.42 -9.70 5.70
N GLN A 69 8.98 -9.87 4.44
CA GLN A 69 9.67 -10.73 3.48
C GLN A 69 11.02 -10.13 3.08
N GLN A 70 11.11 -8.81 2.94
CA GLN A 70 12.37 -8.17 2.61
C GLN A 70 13.38 -8.32 3.76
N ASP A 71 12.93 -8.19 5.02
CA ASP A 71 13.78 -8.48 6.19
C ASP A 71 14.36 -9.91 6.15
N ASP A 72 13.53 -10.90 5.79
CA ASP A 72 13.99 -12.29 5.65
C ASP A 72 15.02 -12.45 4.53
N LEU A 73 14.78 -11.80 3.37
CA LEU A 73 15.66 -11.86 2.21
C LEU A 73 17.00 -11.18 2.48
N ASP A 74 16.99 -10.02 3.14
CA ASP A 74 18.18 -9.27 3.53
C ASP A 74 19.01 -10.02 4.59
N ALA A 75 18.35 -10.89 5.38
CA ALA A 75 19.01 -11.76 6.35
C ALA A 75 19.62 -13.02 5.72
N LEU A 76 19.33 -13.33 4.45
CA LEU A 76 19.96 -14.46 3.77
C LEU A 76 21.42 -14.15 3.45
N PRO A 77 22.32 -15.13 3.59
CA PRO A 77 23.67 -14.97 3.07
C PRO A 77 23.64 -14.89 1.54
N ASP A 78 24.64 -14.26 0.95
CA ASP A 78 24.79 -14.21 -0.51
C ASP A 78 24.69 -15.62 -1.13
N LEU A 79 24.04 -15.69 -2.29
CA LEU A 79 23.99 -16.92 -3.07
C LEU A 79 25.40 -17.25 -3.61
N LYS A 80 26.11 -18.15 -2.94
CA LYS A 80 27.47 -18.55 -3.34
C LYS A 80 27.52 -19.71 -4.33
N THR A 81 26.62 -20.68 -4.21
CA THR A 81 26.64 -21.89 -5.04
C THR A 81 25.23 -22.33 -5.41
N LEU A 82 25.05 -22.67 -6.69
CA LEU A 82 23.90 -23.40 -7.20
C LEU A 82 24.33 -24.84 -7.52
N SER A 83 23.73 -25.83 -6.85
CA SER A 83 23.90 -27.24 -7.17
C SER A 83 22.69 -27.75 -7.96
N ILE A 84 22.95 -28.49 -9.03
CA ILE A 84 21.93 -29.09 -9.88
C ILE A 84 22.21 -30.59 -9.95
N ASP A 85 21.25 -31.37 -9.48
CA ASP A 85 21.25 -32.82 -9.52
C ASP A 85 20.17 -33.31 -10.50
N VAL A 86 20.56 -34.20 -11.42
CA VAL A 86 19.68 -34.80 -12.41
C VAL A 86 19.61 -36.30 -12.16
N ASP A 87 18.40 -36.76 -11.85
CA ASP A 87 18.01 -38.17 -11.72
C ASP A 87 17.16 -38.54 -12.95
N PHE A 88 17.64 -39.52 -13.72
CA PHE A 88 17.02 -39.95 -14.96
C PHE A 88 15.76 -40.79 -14.74
N ILE A 89 14.78 -40.58 -15.62
CA ILE A 89 13.55 -41.38 -15.65
C ILE A 89 13.79 -42.76 -16.29
N GLU A 90 14.75 -42.87 -17.20
CA GLU A 90 15.07 -44.08 -17.96
C GLU A 90 16.39 -44.73 -17.50
N PRO A 91 16.52 -46.08 -17.57
CA PRO A 91 15.61 -47.04 -18.19
C PRO A 91 14.67 -47.74 -17.18
N GLY A 92 14.10 -46.99 -16.23
CA GLY A 92 13.34 -47.52 -15.09
C GLY A 92 11.86 -47.12 -15.02
N SER A 93 11.34 -47.06 -13.78
CA SER A 93 9.93 -46.72 -13.46
C SER A 93 9.73 -45.24 -13.13
N GLY A 94 10.69 -44.39 -13.48
CA GLY A 94 10.85 -43.06 -12.91
C GLY A 94 12.17 -42.91 -12.14
N PRO A 95 12.39 -41.74 -11.53
CA PRO A 95 13.59 -41.41 -10.75
C PRO A 95 13.83 -42.43 -9.66
N ASP A 96 15.05 -42.95 -9.54
CA ASP A 96 15.39 -44.03 -8.63
C ASP A 96 16.10 -43.57 -7.34
N GLY A 97 16.34 -42.26 -7.23
CA GLY A 97 17.03 -41.61 -6.12
C GLY A 97 18.55 -41.57 -6.28
N ASN A 98 19.11 -42.13 -7.36
CA ASN A 98 20.51 -41.96 -7.71
C ASN A 98 20.66 -40.78 -8.68
N ILE A 99 21.70 -39.97 -8.48
CA ILE A 99 21.97 -38.82 -9.35
C ILE A 99 22.95 -39.25 -10.44
N GLU A 100 22.53 -39.23 -11.72
CA GLU A 100 23.42 -39.50 -12.86
C GLU A 100 24.32 -38.32 -13.18
N HIS A 101 23.80 -37.11 -13.04
CA HIS A 101 24.55 -35.89 -13.32
C HIS A 101 24.41 -34.88 -12.20
N HIS A 102 25.56 -34.48 -11.67
CA HIS A 102 25.69 -33.42 -10.70
C HIS A 102 26.53 -32.30 -11.31
N THR A 103 26.07 -31.06 -11.18
CA THR A 103 26.85 -29.88 -11.56
C THR A 103 26.68 -28.78 -10.52
N GLU A 104 27.78 -28.10 -10.21
CA GLU A 104 27.80 -26.95 -9.34
C GLU A 104 28.25 -25.72 -10.12
N ILE A 105 27.57 -24.61 -9.86
CA ILE A 105 27.94 -23.29 -10.34
C ILE A 105 28.25 -22.44 -9.10
N THR A 106 29.52 -22.08 -8.94
CA THR A 106 29.96 -21.15 -7.90
C THR A 106 29.97 -19.74 -8.45
N PHE A 107 29.26 -18.83 -7.80
CA PHE A 107 29.26 -17.41 -8.11
C PHE A 107 30.47 -16.76 -7.44
N GLN A 108 31.28 -16.03 -8.22
CA GLN A 108 32.37 -15.21 -7.70
C GLN A 108 31.86 -13.80 -7.41
N ASP A 109 32.40 -13.19 -6.37
CA ASP A 109 32.09 -11.80 -5.97
C ASP A 109 32.58 -10.77 -7.00
#